data_AF-A0AAX2F674-F1
#
_entry.id   AF-A0AAX2F674-F1
#
_cell.length_a   1.000
_cell.length_b   1.000
_cell.length_c   1.000
_cell.angle_alpha   90.00
_cell.angle_beta   90.00
_cell.angle_gamma   90.00
#
_symmetry.space_group_name_H-M   'P 1'
#
loop_
_entity.id
_entity.type
_entity.pdbx_description
1 polymer ?
#
loop_
_entity_poly.entity_id
_entity_poly.type
_entity_poly.pdbx_seq_one_letter_code
_entity_poly.pdbx_strand_id
1 'polypeptide(L)'
;MKNLIKIFLLSACAATAFTACSDWTETEAKDGADLTHSNKSEAYYAQLRNYKKTDHPVAFGWFGNWTGTGVTYENSLAGLPDSTDFVSLWGNWKNPTEAMLKDLRFVQKTKGTKVLISCLVFDIGDQITPTNTDKNLTWKEWRHKFWGWGNDEASQIAATEKYANAICDTIAKYGYDGFDLDAEPSYAQPFQTDKELWQNAKVMEAFVKTMGKRIGPKSGTDKMFVIDGEPDAMAAEYGEYFNYFILQAYGSTGNSGLNSRFEAQATHFQQYLTPEQVAKKIIVCENFESYAGKGGVNFQLGNGTTIPSLLGMAYWNPVYNGKTYRKGGVGTYHMEYEYSVSGQAGNYPFLRKAIQIMNPSIQ
;
A
#
# COMPACT_ATOMS: atom_id res chain seq x y z
N MET A 1 8.66 -16.13 -70.19
CA MET A 1 8.39 -16.84 -68.91
C MET A 1 9.62 -17.04 -68.02
N LYS A 2 10.87 -17.11 -68.53
CA LYS A 2 12.07 -17.29 -67.68
C LYS A 2 12.52 -16.06 -66.86
N ASN A 3 12.05 -14.84 -67.21
CA ASN A 3 12.41 -13.60 -66.48
C ASN A 3 11.34 -13.13 -65.46
N LEU A 4 10.13 -13.70 -65.47
CA LEU A 4 9.09 -13.41 -64.46
C LEU A 4 9.28 -14.26 -63.18
N ILE A 5 9.84 -15.46 -63.32
CA ILE A 5 10.12 -16.36 -62.18
C ILE A 5 11.27 -15.81 -61.30
N LYS A 6 12.26 -15.13 -61.89
CA LYS A 6 13.37 -14.52 -61.13
C LYS A 6 12.95 -13.30 -60.29
N ILE A 7 11.95 -12.55 -60.76
CA ILE A 7 11.42 -11.38 -60.02
C ILE A 7 10.53 -11.83 -58.86
N PHE A 8 9.75 -12.90 -59.03
CA PHE A 8 8.94 -13.49 -57.96
C PHE A 8 9.76 -14.18 -56.86
N LEU A 9 10.90 -14.80 -57.20
CA LEU A 9 11.78 -15.40 -56.18
C LEU A 9 12.58 -14.35 -55.38
N LEU A 10 12.87 -13.17 -55.95
CA LEU A 10 13.58 -12.10 -55.22
C LEU A 10 12.66 -11.34 -54.26
N SER A 11 11.38 -11.16 -54.61
CA SER A 11 10.39 -10.51 -53.74
C SER A 11 9.89 -11.44 -52.62
N ALA A 12 9.86 -12.76 -52.83
CA ALA A 12 9.54 -13.73 -51.79
C ALA A 12 10.64 -13.85 -50.72
N CYS A 13 11.93 -13.71 -51.10
CA CYS A 13 13.04 -13.69 -50.14
C CYS A 13 13.19 -12.37 -49.37
N ALA A 14 12.68 -11.25 -49.91
CA ALA A 14 12.67 -9.97 -49.21
C ALA A 14 11.51 -9.87 -48.19
N ALA A 15 10.37 -10.53 -48.45
CA ALA A 15 9.23 -10.54 -47.54
C ALA A 15 9.45 -11.42 -46.29
N THR A 16 10.28 -12.48 -46.38
CA THR A 16 10.65 -13.32 -45.22
C THR A 16 11.77 -12.72 -44.36
N ALA A 17 12.49 -11.70 -44.86
CA ALA A 17 13.51 -10.99 -44.10
C ALA A 17 12.93 -9.91 -43.16
N PHE A 18 11.67 -9.50 -43.35
CA PHE A 18 11.00 -8.53 -42.45
C PHE A 18 10.15 -9.19 -41.37
N THR A 19 9.79 -10.47 -41.48
CA THR A 19 9.10 -11.22 -40.42
C THR A 19 10.07 -11.94 -39.46
N ALA A 20 11.35 -12.04 -39.81
CA ALA A 20 12.42 -12.52 -38.92
C ALA A 20 13.10 -11.40 -38.11
N CYS A 21 12.68 -10.14 -38.30
CA CYS A 21 13.20 -8.96 -37.61
C CYS A 21 12.22 -8.34 -36.61
N SER A 22 11.03 -8.93 -36.39
CA SER A 22 10.13 -8.51 -35.30
C SER A 22 10.53 -9.09 -33.93
N ASP A 23 11.21 -10.24 -33.90
CA ASP A 23 11.70 -10.90 -32.67
C ASP A 23 12.96 -10.23 -32.07
N TRP A 24 13.56 -9.26 -32.74
CA TRP A 24 14.73 -8.52 -32.22
C TRP A 24 14.35 -7.13 -31.67
N THR A 25 13.12 -6.65 -31.89
CA THR A 25 12.65 -5.40 -31.27
C THR A 25 12.02 -5.61 -29.89
N GLU A 26 11.70 -6.85 -29.53
CA GLU A 26 11.39 -7.20 -28.15
C GLU A 26 12.69 -7.59 -27.44
N THR A 27 13.19 -6.69 -26.60
CA THR A 27 14.29 -7.00 -25.72
C THR A 27 13.75 -7.92 -24.63
N GLU A 28 13.65 -9.22 -24.89
CA GLU A 28 13.47 -10.18 -23.81
C GLU A 28 14.65 -10.00 -22.87
N ALA A 29 14.36 -9.66 -21.61
CA ALA A 29 15.37 -9.55 -20.56
C ALA A 29 15.98 -10.93 -20.35
N LYS A 30 17.06 -11.20 -21.10
CA LYS A 30 17.90 -12.39 -20.97
C LYS A 30 18.41 -12.42 -19.53
N ASP A 31 17.84 -13.32 -18.73
CA ASP A 31 18.15 -13.54 -17.32
C ASP A 31 18.12 -12.24 -16.50
N GLY A 32 16.91 -11.75 -16.18
CA GLY A 32 16.75 -10.74 -15.13
C GLY A 32 17.52 -11.20 -13.89
N ALA A 33 18.53 -10.41 -13.49
CA ALA A 33 19.40 -10.76 -12.37
C ALA A 33 18.54 -11.17 -11.17
N ASP A 34 18.87 -12.26 -10.47
CA ASP A 34 18.13 -12.62 -9.26
C ASP A 34 18.37 -11.51 -8.22
N LEU A 35 17.37 -10.62 -8.13
CA LEU A 35 17.33 -9.45 -7.27
C LEU A 35 17.17 -9.82 -5.79
N THR A 36 17.25 -11.10 -5.44
CA THR A 36 17.25 -11.54 -4.03
C THR A 36 18.66 -11.81 -3.50
N HIS A 37 19.70 -11.72 -4.34
CA HIS A 37 21.09 -11.84 -3.88
C HIS A 37 21.63 -10.53 -3.30
N SER A 38 21.99 -10.56 -2.02
CA SER A 38 22.66 -9.45 -1.33
C SER A 38 24.06 -9.85 -0.86
N ASN A 39 24.98 -8.88 -0.84
CA ASN A 39 26.30 -9.02 -0.24
C ASN A 39 26.30 -8.86 1.30
N LYS A 40 25.12 -8.69 1.91
CA LYS A 40 24.97 -8.53 3.36
C LYS A 40 24.91 -9.87 4.07
N SER A 41 25.46 -9.93 5.28
CA SER A 41 25.50 -11.15 6.08
C SER A 41 24.15 -11.46 6.74
N GLU A 42 23.94 -12.71 7.13
CA GLU A 42 22.76 -13.09 7.92
C GLU A 42 22.73 -12.36 9.28
N ALA A 43 23.89 -12.08 9.88
CA ALA A 43 23.98 -11.31 11.12
C ALA A 43 23.41 -9.89 10.95
N TYR A 44 23.65 -9.25 9.80
CA TYR A 44 23.03 -7.96 9.47
C TYR A 44 21.50 -8.09 9.41
N TYR A 45 20.99 -9.07 8.67
CA TYR A 45 19.54 -9.26 8.52
C TYR A 45 18.86 -9.66 9.82
N ALA A 46 19.51 -10.43 10.69
CA ALA A 46 19.03 -10.73 12.02
C ALA A 46 18.91 -9.45 12.88
N GLN A 47 19.89 -8.55 12.83
CA GLN A 47 19.82 -7.26 13.52
C GLN A 47 18.69 -6.39 12.97
N LEU A 48 18.54 -6.33 11.64
CA LEU A 48 17.44 -5.60 11.01
C LEU A 48 16.07 -6.12 11.48
N ARG A 49 15.86 -7.43 11.47
CA ARG A 49 14.62 -8.05 11.95
C ARG A 49 14.39 -7.84 13.45
N ASN A 50 15.45 -7.70 14.24
CA ASN A 50 15.34 -7.36 15.66
C ASN A 50 14.98 -5.88 15.86
N TYR A 51 15.57 -4.96 15.09
CA TYR A 51 15.21 -3.54 15.07
C TYR A 51 13.72 -3.36 14.77
N LYS A 52 13.19 -4.02 13.75
CA LYS A 52 11.77 -3.92 13.37
C LYS A 52 10.79 -4.43 14.44
N LYS A 53 11.25 -5.17 15.45
CA LYS A 53 10.44 -5.60 16.60
C LYS A 53 10.43 -4.59 17.74
N THR A 54 11.30 -3.58 17.72
CA THR A 54 11.38 -2.55 18.78
C THR A 54 10.24 -1.54 18.65
N ASP A 55 9.93 -0.81 19.73
CA ASP A 55 8.98 0.30 19.67
C ASP A 55 9.65 1.53 19.03
N HIS A 56 9.30 1.83 17.77
CA HIS A 56 9.90 2.91 16.99
C HIS A 56 8.88 3.49 15.99
N PRO A 57 9.07 4.73 15.49
CA PRO A 57 8.28 5.23 14.37
C PRO A 57 8.58 4.46 13.08
N VAL A 58 7.53 3.95 12.45
CA VAL A 58 7.63 3.08 11.28
C VAL A 58 7.75 3.86 9.97
N ALA A 59 8.38 3.22 8.98
CA ALA A 59 8.35 3.64 7.59
C ALA A 59 7.40 2.78 6.77
N PHE A 60 6.48 3.46 6.11
CA PHE A 60 5.40 2.89 5.31
C PHE A 60 5.44 3.41 3.86
N GLY A 61 4.75 2.73 2.94
CA GLY A 61 4.41 3.30 1.64
C GLY A 61 3.37 2.45 0.90
N TRP A 62 2.64 3.09 -0.01
CA TRP A 62 1.86 2.39 -1.02
C TRP A 62 2.76 2.10 -2.22
N PHE A 63 3.01 0.81 -2.47
CA PHE A 63 3.92 0.32 -3.50
C PHE A 63 3.13 -0.14 -4.72
N GLY A 64 3.24 0.63 -5.79
CA GLY A 64 2.63 0.33 -7.08
C GLY A 64 3.51 -0.54 -7.96
N ASN A 65 2.96 -0.97 -9.09
CA ASN A 65 3.72 -1.60 -10.18
C ASN A 65 4.56 -2.81 -9.75
N TRP A 66 4.12 -3.56 -8.74
CA TRP A 66 4.85 -4.73 -8.27
C TRP A 66 4.80 -5.88 -9.28
N THR A 67 5.97 -6.35 -9.70
CA THR A 67 6.15 -7.49 -10.63
C THR A 67 7.05 -8.58 -10.04
N GLY A 68 7.90 -8.23 -9.07
CA GLY A 68 8.92 -9.13 -8.52
C GLY A 68 10.01 -9.52 -9.52
N THR A 69 10.06 -8.87 -10.68
CA THR A 69 11.01 -9.12 -11.78
C THR A 69 11.42 -7.81 -12.43
N GLY A 70 12.57 -7.79 -13.09
CA GLY A 70 13.03 -6.62 -13.83
C GLY A 70 14.55 -6.58 -13.98
N VAL A 71 15.03 -5.59 -14.73
CA VAL A 71 16.46 -5.27 -14.86
C VAL A 71 16.95 -4.46 -13.64
N THR A 72 16.05 -3.69 -13.03
CA THR A 72 16.26 -2.94 -11.78
C THR A 72 15.34 -3.47 -10.68
N TYR A 73 15.61 -3.07 -9.44
CA TYR A 73 14.76 -3.41 -8.30
C TYR A 73 13.54 -2.49 -8.11
N GLU A 74 13.26 -1.62 -9.08
CA GLU A 74 12.20 -0.60 -8.97
C GLU A 74 10.82 -1.24 -8.71
N ASN A 75 10.53 -2.34 -9.40
CA ASN A 75 9.26 -3.05 -9.32
C ASN A 75 9.30 -4.30 -8.41
N SER A 76 10.31 -4.38 -7.53
CA SER A 76 10.53 -5.50 -6.61
C SER A 76 10.55 -5.02 -5.16
N LEU A 77 9.86 -5.75 -4.29
CA LEU A 77 9.87 -5.53 -2.83
C LEU A 77 11.28 -5.66 -2.27
N ALA A 78 12.13 -6.52 -2.85
CA ALA A 78 13.55 -6.60 -2.53
C ALA A 78 14.31 -5.28 -2.74
N GLY A 79 13.80 -4.39 -3.59
CA GLY A 79 14.34 -3.06 -3.86
C GLY A 79 14.08 -2.01 -2.79
N LEU A 80 13.09 -2.26 -1.92
CA LEU A 80 12.73 -1.34 -0.85
C LEU A 80 13.90 -1.11 0.11
N PRO A 81 14.02 0.09 0.72
CA PRO A 81 14.94 0.32 1.81
C PRO A 81 14.79 -0.76 2.88
N ASP A 82 15.91 -1.27 3.39
CA ASP A 82 15.89 -2.37 4.35
C ASP A 82 15.08 -2.04 5.61
N SER A 83 15.12 -0.78 6.03
CA SER A 83 14.38 -0.25 7.19
C SER A 83 12.92 0.11 6.89
N THR A 84 12.37 -0.19 5.70
CA THR A 84 10.92 -0.10 5.48
C THR A 84 10.22 -1.20 6.28
N ASP A 85 9.31 -0.82 7.17
CA ASP A 85 8.65 -1.73 8.11
C ASP A 85 7.54 -2.52 7.44
N PHE A 86 6.66 -1.83 6.71
CA PHE A 86 5.62 -2.46 5.94
C PHE A 86 5.19 -1.62 4.74
N VAL A 87 4.55 -2.26 3.76
CA VAL A 87 3.98 -1.59 2.59
C VAL A 87 2.58 -2.10 2.30
N SER A 88 1.79 -1.26 1.65
CA SER A 88 0.50 -1.61 1.07
C SER A 88 0.64 -1.74 -0.45
N LEU A 89 0.23 -2.86 -1.02
CA LEU A 89 0.30 -3.08 -2.46
C LEU A 89 -0.80 -2.27 -3.16
N TRP A 90 -0.41 -1.24 -3.91
CA TRP A 90 -1.31 -0.43 -4.74
C TRP A 90 -1.57 -1.14 -6.06
N GLY A 91 -2.52 -2.09 -6.03
CA GLY A 91 -2.83 -2.97 -7.14
C GLY A 91 -1.91 -4.20 -7.24
N ASN A 92 -2.08 -4.98 -8.32
CA ASN A 92 -1.30 -6.18 -8.67
C ASN A 92 -1.18 -7.29 -7.60
N TRP A 93 -1.90 -7.22 -6.49
CA TRP A 93 -1.89 -8.26 -5.45
C TRP A 93 -2.82 -9.45 -5.75
N LYS A 94 -3.69 -9.33 -6.77
CA LYS A 94 -4.64 -10.37 -7.20
C LYS A 94 -3.92 -11.39 -8.08
N ASN A 95 -3.92 -12.66 -7.68
CA ASN A 95 -3.28 -13.76 -8.41
C ASN A 95 -1.79 -13.50 -8.73
N PRO A 96 -0.93 -13.28 -7.72
CA PRO A 96 0.49 -13.03 -7.93
C PRO A 96 1.18 -14.20 -8.65
N THR A 97 2.17 -13.86 -9.48
CA THR A 97 3.03 -14.85 -10.16
C THR A 97 3.97 -15.54 -9.17
N GLU A 98 4.64 -16.62 -9.61
CA GLU A 98 5.66 -17.27 -8.79
C GLU A 98 6.82 -16.33 -8.44
N ALA A 99 7.23 -15.46 -9.36
CA ALA A 99 8.29 -14.48 -9.11
C ALA A 99 7.88 -13.45 -8.05
N MET A 100 6.64 -12.94 -8.12
CA MET A 100 6.07 -12.08 -7.09
C MET A 100 6.05 -12.80 -5.73
N LEU A 101 5.61 -14.05 -5.69
CA LEU A 101 5.61 -14.83 -4.44
C LEU A 101 7.04 -15.06 -3.90
N LYS A 102 8.05 -15.27 -4.76
CA LYS A 102 9.45 -15.38 -4.34
C LYS A 102 9.95 -14.07 -3.73
N ASP A 103 9.69 -12.94 -4.39
CA ASP A 103 10.04 -11.59 -3.93
C ASP A 103 9.37 -11.26 -2.56
N LEU A 104 8.08 -11.56 -2.43
CA LEU A 104 7.33 -11.46 -1.19
C LEU A 104 7.98 -12.28 -0.07
N ARG A 105 8.32 -13.55 -0.33
CA ARG A 105 8.93 -14.42 0.68
C ARG A 105 10.33 -13.94 1.07
N PHE A 106 11.10 -13.42 0.11
CA PHE A 106 12.40 -12.85 0.40
C PHE A 106 12.29 -11.65 1.34
N VAL A 107 11.42 -10.67 1.03
CA VAL A 107 11.32 -9.45 1.85
C VAL A 107 10.81 -9.76 3.27
N GLN A 108 9.86 -10.70 3.39
CA GLN A 108 9.31 -11.14 4.68
C GLN A 108 10.36 -11.87 5.52
N LYS A 109 11.05 -12.87 4.96
CA LYS A 109 11.96 -13.75 5.71
C LYS A 109 13.32 -13.12 5.96
N THR A 110 13.86 -12.43 4.96
CA THR A 110 15.20 -11.85 5.01
C THR A 110 15.16 -10.47 5.69
N LYS A 111 14.34 -9.55 5.17
CA LYS A 111 14.30 -8.17 5.67
C LYS A 111 13.33 -7.94 6.83
N GLY A 112 12.35 -8.82 7.01
CA GLY A 112 11.29 -8.64 8.01
C GLY A 112 10.27 -7.55 7.65
N THR A 113 10.19 -7.13 6.39
CA THR A 113 9.17 -6.18 5.94
C THR A 113 7.83 -6.90 5.78
N LYS A 114 6.76 -6.32 6.32
CA LYS A 114 5.39 -6.84 6.15
C LYS A 114 4.76 -6.27 4.88
N VAL A 115 3.93 -7.06 4.19
CA VAL A 115 3.31 -6.67 2.92
C VAL A 115 1.79 -6.86 3.01
N LEU A 116 1.04 -5.78 2.88
CA LEU A 116 -0.42 -5.74 2.99
C LEU A 116 -1.03 -5.67 1.59
N ILE A 117 -2.22 -6.23 1.41
CA ILE A 117 -3.06 -5.88 0.26
C ILE A 117 -3.90 -4.66 0.64
N SER A 118 -4.10 -3.76 -0.32
CA SER A 118 -4.89 -2.54 -0.14
C SER A 118 -5.96 -2.43 -1.21
N CYS A 119 -7.13 -1.97 -0.80
CA CYS A 119 -8.14 -1.47 -1.72
C CYS A 119 -9.22 -0.64 -1.03
N LEU A 120 -9.81 0.26 -1.81
CA LEU A 120 -11.10 0.87 -1.52
C LEU A 120 -12.16 -0.22 -1.39
N VAL A 121 -12.95 -0.13 -0.32
CA VAL A 121 -14.06 -1.05 -0.06
C VAL A 121 -15.36 -0.25 -0.01
N PHE A 122 -15.86 0.17 -1.18
CA PHE A 122 -17.07 0.97 -1.23
C PHE A 122 -18.31 0.10 -1.42
N ASP A 123 -18.31 -0.71 -2.46
CA ASP A 123 -19.43 -1.56 -2.83
C ASP A 123 -19.11 -3.02 -2.53
N ILE A 124 -20.16 -3.84 -2.40
CA ILE A 124 -19.97 -5.24 -2.05
C ILE A 124 -19.14 -5.97 -3.10
N GLY A 125 -18.09 -6.64 -2.64
CA GLY A 125 -17.28 -7.44 -3.55
C GLY A 125 -16.23 -6.66 -4.34
N ASP A 126 -15.96 -5.41 -4.00
CA ASP A 126 -14.91 -4.64 -4.65
C ASP A 126 -13.58 -5.42 -4.68
N GLN A 127 -12.89 -5.31 -5.83
CA GLN A 127 -11.65 -5.99 -6.21
C GLN A 127 -11.68 -7.52 -6.36
N ILE A 128 -12.47 -8.26 -5.58
CA ILE A 128 -12.43 -9.74 -5.52
C ILE A 128 -13.70 -10.44 -5.98
N THR A 129 -14.68 -9.72 -6.54
CA THR A 129 -15.78 -10.38 -7.25
C THR A 129 -15.25 -11.08 -8.51
N PRO A 130 -15.55 -12.38 -8.72
CA PRO A 130 -15.17 -13.08 -9.93
C PRO A 130 -15.78 -12.47 -11.19
N THR A 131 -15.17 -12.77 -12.33
CA THR A 131 -15.72 -12.39 -13.65
C THR A 131 -17.18 -12.80 -13.79
N ASN A 132 -18.00 -11.91 -14.35
CA ASN A 132 -19.42 -12.19 -14.55
C ASN A 132 -19.61 -13.35 -15.53
N THR A 133 -20.18 -14.45 -15.05
CA THR A 133 -20.51 -15.64 -15.84
C THR A 133 -21.93 -15.61 -16.40
N ASP A 134 -22.79 -14.71 -15.91
CA ASP A 134 -24.18 -14.54 -16.31
C ASP A 134 -24.34 -13.24 -17.11
N LYS A 135 -24.22 -13.36 -18.44
CA LYS A 135 -24.23 -12.21 -19.36
C LYS A 135 -25.55 -11.44 -19.40
N ASN A 136 -26.61 -11.93 -18.76
CA ASN A 136 -27.89 -11.23 -18.66
C ASN A 136 -27.94 -10.23 -17.49
N LEU A 137 -26.96 -10.29 -16.58
CA LEU A 137 -26.87 -9.39 -15.43
C LEU A 137 -25.90 -8.25 -15.71
N THR A 138 -26.25 -7.05 -15.26
CA THR A 138 -25.28 -5.97 -15.11
C THR A 138 -24.20 -6.37 -14.11
N TRP A 139 -23.06 -5.67 -14.12
CA TRP A 139 -21.98 -5.92 -13.16
C TRP A 139 -22.46 -5.80 -11.71
N LYS A 140 -23.29 -4.79 -11.41
CA LYS A 140 -23.87 -4.59 -10.07
C LYS A 140 -24.76 -5.76 -9.65
N GLU A 141 -25.68 -6.18 -10.51
CA GLU A 141 -26.56 -7.32 -10.23
C GLU A 141 -25.76 -8.62 -10.05
N TRP A 142 -24.70 -8.82 -10.83
CA TRP A 142 -23.79 -9.95 -10.65
C TRP A 142 -23.10 -9.92 -9.29
N ARG A 143 -22.52 -8.77 -8.89
CA ARG A 143 -21.90 -8.62 -7.55
C ARG A 143 -22.91 -8.96 -6.47
N HIS A 144 -24.11 -8.39 -6.55
CA HIS A 144 -25.16 -8.63 -5.56
C HIS A 144 -25.56 -10.10 -5.48
N LYS A 145 -25.80 -10.74 -6.63
CA LYS A 145 -26.11 -12.18 -6.72
C LYS A 145 -24.99 -13.05 -6.15
N PHE A 146 -23.73 -12.76 -6.48
CA PHE A 146 -22.58 -13.58 -6.06
C PHE A 146 -22.34 -13.51 -4.54
N TRP A 147 -22.42 -12.30 -3.97
CA TRP A 147 -22.20 -12.10 -2.54
C TRP A 147 -23.45 -12.34 -1.69
N GLY A 148 -24.63 -12.39 -2.30
CA GLY A 148 -25.90 -12.49 -1.58
C GLY A 148 -26.36 -11.16 -0.99
N TRP A 149 -25.96 -10.05 -1.60
CA TRP A 149 -26.36 -8.71 -1.17
C TRP A 149 -27.81 -8.44 -1.57
N GLY A 150 -28.69 -8.35 -0.57
CA GLY A 150 -30.11 -8.07 -0.75
C GLY A 150 -30.52 -6.66 -0.32
N ASN A 151 -31.84 -6.47 -0.21
CA ASN A 151 -32.43 -5.16 0.11
C ASN A 151 -32.65 -4.95 1.62
N ASP A 152 -32.40 -5.96 2.44
CA ASP A 152 -32.57 -5.90 3.89
C ASP A 152 -31.21 -5.92 4.61
N GLU A 153 -31.18 -5.35 5.81
CA GLU A 153 -29.95 -5.25 6.63
C GLU A 153 -29.30 -6.62 6.90
N ALA A 154 -30.10 -7.67 7.11
CA ALA A 154 -29.55 -8.99 7.46
C ALA A 154 -28.81 -9.62 6.28
N SER A 155 -29.35 -9.53 5.06
CA SER A 155 -28.65 -10.00 3.85
C SER A 155 -27.40 -9.18 3.55
N GLN A 156 -27.43 -7.86 3.75
CA GLN A 156 -26.27 -6.99 3.58
C GLN A 156 -25.14 -7.31 4.57
N ILE A 157 -25.48 -7.51 5.85
CA ILE A 157 -24.51 -7.93 6.87
C ILE A 157 -23.91 -9.29 6.49
N ALA A 158 -24.73 -10.29 6.17
CA ALA A 158 -24.24 -11.63 5.82
C ALA A 158 -23.34 -11.63 4.57
N ALA A 159 -23.70 -10.84 3.55
CA ALA A 159 -22.88 -10.65 2.35
C ALA A 159 -21.52 -10.01 2.70
N THR A 160 -21.52 -9.00 3.56
CA THR A 160 -20.30 -8.32 4.01
C THR A 160 -19.42 -9.22 4.85
N GLU A 161 -19.96 -10.05 5.75
CA GLU A 161 -19.19 -11.03 6.49
C GLU A 161 -18.56 -12.08 5.56
N LYS A 162 -19.30 -12.53 4.54
CA LYS A 162 -18.79 -13.44 3.50
C LYS A 162 -17.64 -12.79 2.73
N TYR A 163 -17.79 -11.52 2.35
CA TYR A 163 -16.79 -10.73 1.63
C TYR A 163 -15.52 -10.49 2.46
N ALA A 164 -15.66 -10.06 3.72
CA ALA A 164 -14.54 -9.89 4.64
C ALA A 164 -13.76 -11.20 4.83
N ASN A 165 -14.45 -12.33 4.98
CA ASN A 165 -13.79 -13.64 5.05
C ASN A 165 -13.02 -13.98 3.77
N ALA A 166 -13.56 -13.66 2.59
CA ALA A 166 -12.86 -13.90 1.32
C ALA A 166 -11.58 -13.05 1.16
N ILE A 167 -11.57 -11.82 1.71
CA ILE A 167 -10.34 -11.02 1.81
C ILE A 167 -9.33 -11.73 2.71
N CYS A 168 -9.73 -12.16 3.91
CA CYS A 168 -8.85 -12.90 4.81
C CYS A 168 -8.34 -14.23 4.20
N ASP A 169 -9.18 -14.93 3.43
CA ASP A 169 -8.79 -16.14 2.70
C ASP A 169 -7.76 -15.84 1.62
N THR A 170 -7.86 -14.69 0.96
CA THR A 170 -6.88 -14.22 -0.03
C THR A 170 -5.54 -13.92 0.63
N ILE A 171 -5.56 -13.24 1.78
CA ILE A 171 -4.38 -12.98 2.61
C ILE A 171 -3.70 -14.29 3.02
N ALA A 172 -4.48 -15.27 3.49
CA ALA A 172 -3.98 -16.58 3.89
C ALA A 172 -3.41 -17.37 2.70
N LYS A 173 -4.14 -17.42 1.57
CA LYS A 173 -3.77 -18.14 0.36
C LYS A 173 -2.40 -17.73 -0.18
N TYR A 174 -2.16 -16.42 -0.26
CA TYR A 174 -0.91 -15.89 -0.80
C TYR A 174 0.12 -15.54 0.27
N GLY A 175 -0.22 -15.70 1.55
CA GLY A 175 0.66 -15.41 2.68
C GLY A 175 1.06 -13.94 2.76
N TYR A 176 0.12 -13.02 2.50
CA TYR A 176 0.29 -11.60 2.80
C TYR A 176 0.25 -11.38 4.32
N ASP A 177 0.69 -10.21 4.77
CA ASP A 177 0.79 -9.87 6.19
C ASP A 177 -0.41 -9.12 6.74
N GLY A 178 -1.40 -8.81 5.92
CA GLY A 178 -2.60 -8.14 6.39
C GLY A 178 -3.37 -7.40 5.31
N PHE A 179 -4.21 -6.49 5.78
CA PHE A 179 -5.10 -5.68 4.97
C PHE A 179 -4.99 -4.20 5.33
N ASP A 180 -5.00 -3.36 4.31
CA ASP A 180 -5.13 -1.92 4.40
C ASP A 180 -6.48 -1.50 3.82
N LEU A 181 -7.36 -1.03 4.71
CA LEU A 181 -8.68 -0.53 4.35
C LEU A 181 -8.55 0.94 3.94
N ASP A 182 -8.58 1.19 2.64
CA ASP A 182 -8.68 2.54 2.10
C ASP A 182 -10.11 3.06 2.30
N ALA A 183 -10.27 3.90 3.32
CA ALA A 183 -11.54 4.39 3.82
C ALA A 183 -11.75 5.84 3.38
N GLU A 184 -12.44 6.03 2.26
CA GLU A 184 -12.70 7.36 1.71
C GLU A 184 -14.20 7.64 1.45
N PRO A 185 -15.10 7.35 2.41
CA PRO A 185 -16.54 7.50 2.19
C PRO A 185 -16.99 8.93 1.91
N SER A 186 -16.23 9.97 2.29
CA SER A 186 -16.59 11.37 1.98
C SER A 186 -16.03 11.86 0.65
N TYR A 187 -14.95 11.25 0.14
CA TYR A 187 -14.30 11.70 -1.09
C TYR A 187 -15.11 11.39 -2.35
N ALA A 188 -15.08 12.32 -3.30
CA ALA A 188 -15.62 12.09 -4.64
C ALA A 188 -14.68 11.14 -5.40
N GLN A 189 -15.23 10.08 -5.97
CA GLN A 189 -14.45 9.06 -6.67
C GLN A 189 -14.51 9.27 -8.19
N PRO A 190 -13.42 9.02 -8.93
CA PRO A 190 -13.38 9.18 -10.38
C PRO A 190 -14.12 8.04 -11.13
N PHE A 191 -14.72 7.11 -10.39
CA PHE A 191 -15.48 5.97 -10.90
C PHE A 191 -16.85 5.89 -10.20
N GLN A 192 -17.78 5.21 -10.86
CA GLN A 192 -19.12 4.98 -10.31
C GLN A 192 -19.05 4.07 -9.08
N THR A 193 -19.62 4.52 -7.96
CA THR A 193 -19.81 3.73 -6.76
C THR A 193 -21.04 4.23 -6.00
N ASP A 194 -21.74 3.32 -5.31
CA ASP A 194 -22.86 3.66 -4.45
C ASP A 194 -22.44 3.70 -2.97
N LYS A 195 -21.16 3.40 -2.67
CA LYS A 195 -20.60 3.32 -1.32
C LYS A 195 -21.42 2.41 -0.42
N GLU A 196 -21.88 1.28 -0.96
CA GLU A 196 -22.88 0.41 -0.35
C GLU A 196 -22.55 -0.01 1.08
N LEU A 197 -21.30 -0.35 1.38
CA LEU A 197 -20.89 -0.76 2.72
C LEU A 197 -21.00 0.39 3.74
N TRP A 198 -20.89 1.64 3.28
CA TRP A 198 -20.84 2.84 4.11
C TRP A 198 -22.22 3.49 4.33
N GLN A 199 -23.26 2.99 3.68
CA GLN A 199 -24.63 3.51 3.84
C GLN A 199 -25.29 3.12 5.16
N ASN A 200 -24.84 2.01 5.78
CA ASN A 200 -25.33 1.53 7.06
C ASN A 200 -24.16 1.19 7.97
N ALA A 201 -24.06 1.86 9.12
CA ALA A 201 -22.98 1.67 10.09
C ALA A 201 -22.82 0.21 10.55
N LYS A 202 -23.91 -0.56 10.63
CA LYS A 202 -23.86 -1.99 11.02
C LYS A 202 -23.17 -2.86 9.97
N VAL A 203 -23.17 -2.45 8.70
CA VAL A 203 -22.49 -3.18 7.63
C VAL A 203 -20.98 -3.02 7.77
N MET A 204 -20.47 -1.79 7.94
CA MET A 204 -19.04 -1.59 8.23
C MET A 204 -18.61 -2.19 9.57
N GLU A 205 -19.47 -2.16 10.60
CA GLU A 205 -19.24 -2.90 11.84
C GLU A 205 -19.03 -4.40 11.56
N ALA A 206 -19.91 -5.03 10.77
CA ALA A 206 -19.81 -6.44 10.43
C ALA A 206 -18.51 -6.74 9.67
N PHE A 207 -18.11 -5.85 8.76
CA PHE A 207 -16.82 -5.94 8.05
C PHE A 207 -15.65 -5.94 9.03
N VAL A 208 -15.54 -4.89 9.86
CA VAL A 208 -14.42 -4.70 10.79
C VAL A 208 -14.35 -5.81 11.83
N LYS A 209 -15.49 -6.20 12.43
CA LYS A 209 -15.55 -7.31 13.38
C LYS A 209 -15.15 -8.64 12.74
N THR A 210 -15.55 -8.88 11.49
CA THR A 210 -15.21 -10.13 10.80
C THR A 210 -13.72 -10.19 10.45
N MET A 211 -13.16 -9.11 9.91
CA MET A 211 -11.72 -8.98 9.68
C MET A 211 -10.95 -9.14 11.00
N GLY A 212 -11.40 -8.46 12.06
CA GLY A 212 -10.81 -8.44 13.40
C GLY A 212 -10.74 -9.80 14.11
N LYS A 213 -11.54 -10.80 13.68
CA LYS A 213 -11.42 -12.18 14.16
C LYS A 213 -10.17 -12.89 13.62
N ARG A 214 -9.61 -12.42 12.50
CA ARG A 214 -8.54 -13.10 11.74
C ARG A 214 -7.26 -12.28 11.59
N ILE A 215 -7.36 -10.95 11.57
CA ILE A 215 -6.24 -10.02 11.43
C ILE A 215 -6.39 -8.81 12.36
N GLY A 216 -5.30 -8.08 12.61
CA GLY A 216 -5.30 -6.89 13.46
C GLY A 216 -5.15 -7.20 14.96
N PRO A 217 -5.10 -6.18 15.83
CA PRO A 217 -4.82 -6.33 17.25
C PRO A 217 -5.85 -7.19 18.01
N LYS A 218 -7.09 -7.27 17.52
CA LYS A 218 -8.16 -8.06 18.15
C LYS A 218 -8.14 -9.55 17.78
N SER A 219 -7.36 -9.96 16.78
CA SER A 219 -7.35 -11.36 16.32
C SER A 219 -6.38 -12.27 17.08
N GLY A 220 -5.43 -11.69 17.82
CA GLY A 220 -4.35 -12.45 18.45
C GLY A 220 -3.30 -13.02 17.47
N THR A 221 -3.35 -12.60 16.20
CA THR A 221 -2.36 -12.97 15.17
C THR A 221 -1.29 -11.90 15.00
N ASP A 222 -0.25 -12.19 14.22
CA ASP A 222 0.77 -11.22 13.80
C ASP A 222 0.38 -10.45 12.52
N LYS A 223 -0.82 -10.68 11.98
CA LYS A 223 -1.33 -10.03 10.78
C LYS A 223 -1.85 -8.63 11.08
N MET A 224 -1.56 -7.69 10.18
CA MET A 224 -1.95 -6.30 10.33
C MET A 224 -3.34 -6.05 9.75
N PHE A 225 -4.09 -5.21 10.43
CA PHE A 225 -5.27 -4.57 9.89
C PHE A 225 -5.06 -3.08 10.07
N VAL A 226 -4.92 -2.33 8.98
CA VAL A 226 -4.73 -0.88 9.03
C VAL A 226 -5.88 -0.21 8.27
N ILE A 227 -6.07 1.08 8.55
CA ILE A 227 -7.07 1.90 7.87
C ILE A 227 -6.39 3.19 7.41
N ASP A 228 -6.61 3.54 6.15
CA ASP A 228 -6.10 4.75 5.54
C ASP A 228 -7.21 5.66 5.02
N GLY A 229 -6.88 6.91 4.65
CA GLY A 229 -7.84 7.92 4.24
C GLY A 229 -8.50 8.62 5.44
N GLU A 230 -9.71 8.19 5.78
CA GLU A 230 -10.59 8.72 6.84
C GLU A 230 -10.83 7.71 7.97
N PRO A 231 -9.84 7.41 8.85
CA PRO A 231 -10.03 6.47 9.95
C PRO A 231 -11.20 6.85 10.88
N ASP A 232 -11.46 8.14 11.04
CA ASP A 232 -12.55 8.72 11.82
C ASP A 232 -13.94 8.55 11.19
N ALA A 233 -14.04 8.02 9.96
CA ALA A 233 -15.30 7.55 9.41
C ALA A 233 -15.81 6.27 10.08
N MET A 234 -14.93 5.51 10.77
CA MET A 234 -15.33 4.36 11.60
C MET A 234 -15.87 4.83 12.95
N ALA A 235 -16.83 4.11 13.53
CA ALA A 235 -17.24 4.36 14.91
C ALA A 235 -16.04 4.20 15.87
N ALA A 236 -15.96 5.07 16.88
CA ALA A 236 -14.77 5.21 17.73
C ALA A 236 -14.35 3.90 18.44
N GLU A 237 -15.29 3.02 18.78
CA GLU A 237 -15.01 1.72 19.41
C GLU A 237 -14.15 0.79 18.54
N TYR A 238 -14.18 0.99 17.22
CA TYR A 238 -13.41 0.20 16.27
C TYR A 238 -11.95 0.65 16.13
N GLY A 239 -11.55 1.77 16.72
CA GLY A 239 -10.16 2.23 16.69
C GLY A 239 -9.15 1.20 17.24
N GLU A 240 -9.58 0.34 18.16
CA GLU A 240 -8.74 -0.73 18.72
C GLU A 240 -8.54 -1.93 17.77
N TYR A 241 -9.30 -2.02 16.67
CA TYR A 241 -9.20 -3.10 15.68
C TYR A 241 -8.08 -2.88 14.66
N PHE A 242 -7.54 -1.67 14.60
CA PHE A 242 -6.52 -1.31 13.62
C PHE A 242 -5.14 -1.15 14.26
N ASN A 243 -4.10 -1.62 13.59
CA ASN A 243 -2.71 -1.42 13.98
C ASN A 243 -2.31 0.05 13.83
N TYR A 244 -2.68 0.69 12.71
CA TYR A 244 -2.33 2.06 12.36
C TYR A 244 -3.52 2.80 11.71
N PHE A 245 -3.50 4.13 11.86
CA PHE A 245 -4.33 5.13 11.20
C PHE A 245 -3.42 5.88 10.22
N ILE A 246 -3.57 5.62 8.92
CA ILE A 246 -2.68 6.12 7.89
C ILE A 246 -3.35 7.31 7.22
N LEU A 247 -2.82 8.51 7.46
CA LEU A 247 -3.42 9.75 6.99
C LEU A 247 -2.75 10.23 5.71
N GLN A 248 -3.58 10.42 4.69
CA GLN A 248 -3.20 11.03 3.42
C GLN A 248 -2.98 12.54 3.60
N ALA A 249 -1.82 12.90 4.15
CA ALA A 249 -1.43 14.27 4.48
C ALA A 249 -0.82 15.01 3.29
N TYR A 250 -1.30 14.72 2.08
CA TYR A 250 -0.74 15.18 0.83
C TYR A 250 -0.68 16.71 0.74
N GLY A 251 0.47 17.23 0.30
CA GLY A 251 0.68 18.67 0.12
C GLY A 251 0.71 19.46 1.43
N SER A 252 0.94 18.82 2.57
CA SER A 252 1.07 19.52 3.86
C SER A 252 2.27 20.46 3.86
N THR A 253 2.07 21.72 4.27
CA THR A 253 3.10 22.77 4.23
C THR A 253 3.65 23.16 5.60
N GLY A 254 3.17 22.55 6.69
CA GLY A 254 3.64 22.85 8.04
C GLY A 254 2.98 22.03 9.14
N ASN A 255 3.51 22.17 10.35
CA ASN A 255 3.08 21.39 11.53
C ASN A 255 1.61 21.61 11.90
N SER A 256 1.05 22.81 11.65
CA SER A 256 -0.33 23.12 12.03
C SER A 256 -1.34 22.18 11.34
N GLY A 257 -1.18 21.95 10.03
CA GLY A 257 -2.08 21.07 9.29
C GLY A 257 -1.97 19.60 9.75
N LEU A 258 -0.75 19.13 10.03
CA LEU A 258 -0.53 17.79 10.58
C LEU A 258 -1.15 17.66 11.98
N ASN A 259 -1.04 18.70 12.81
CA ASN A 259 -1.61 18.69 14.15
C ASN A 259 -3.14 18.68 14.14
N SER A 260 -3.79 19.48 13.28
CA SER A 260 -5.25 19.46 13.16
C SER A 260 -5.78 18.09 12.74
N ARG A 261 -5.07 17.40 11.83
CA ARG A 261 -5.42 16.02 11.44
C ARG A 261 -5.32 15.06 12.62
N PHE A 262 -4.23 15.14 13.38
CA PHE A 262 -4.08 14.34 14.60
C PHE A 262 -5.17 14.64 15.64
N GLU A 263 -5.47 15.92 15.89
CA GLU A 263 -6.48 16.35 16.86
C GLU A 263 -7.88 15.80 16.52
N ALA A 264 -8.24 15.75 15.24
CA ALA A 264 -9.48 15.13 14.78
C ALA A 264 -9.55 13.65 15.19
N GLN A 265 -8.49 12.88 14.91
CA GLN A 265 -8.41 11.46 15.29
C GLN A 265 -8.41 11.28 16.81
N ALA A 266 -7.61 12.07 17.54
CA ALA A 266 -7.52 11.98 18.99
C ALA A 266 -8.85 12.29 19.67
N THR A 267 -9.59 13.28 19.17
CA THR A 267 -10.90 13.67 19.71
C THR A 267 -11.97 12.63 19.38
N HIS A 268 -11.95 12.07 18.17
CA HIS A 268 -12.90 11.04 17.75
C HIS A 268 -12.77 9.76 18.58
N PHE A 269 -11.53 9.27 18.77
CA PHE A 269 -11.26 8.00 19.44
C PHE A 269 -11.11 8.09 20.97
N GLN A 270 -11.25 9.27 21.58
CA GLN A 270 -10.89 9.53 22.99
C GLN A 270 -11.60 8.65 24.04
N GLN A 271 -12.77 8.07 23.71
CA GLN A 271 -13.50 7.18 24.61
C GLN A 271 -12.86 5.78 24.72
N TYR A 272 -12.07 5.37 23.72
CA TYR A 272 -11.51 4.01 23.61
C TYR A 272 -9.98 4.00 23.56
N LEU A 273 -9.36 5.10 23.11
CA LEU A 273 -7.92 5.25 22.98
C LEU A 273 -7.46 6.54 23.66
N THR A 274 -6.38 6.45 24.43
CA THR A 274 -5.67 7.63 24.94
C THR A 274 -5.03 8.41 23.78
N PRO A 275 -4.75 9.71 23.94
CA PRO A 275 -4.04 10.50 22.93
C PRO A 275 -2.68 9.90 22.55
N GLU A 276 -1.97 9.26 23.49
CA GLU A 276 -0.71 8.57 23.20
C GLU A 276 -0.92 7.33 22.33
N GLN A 277 -1.96 6.53 22.59
CA GLN A 277 -2.29 5.38 21.75
C GLN A 277 -2.67 5.81 20.35
N VAL A 278 -3.47 6.88 20.19
CA VAL A 278 -3.78 7.46 18.88
C VAL A 278 -2.50 7.95 18.21
N ALA A 279 -1.64 8.69 18.91
CA ALA A 279 -0.40 9.20 18.33
C ALA A 279 0.49 8.09 17.79
N LYS A 280 0.67 7.00 18.55
CA LYS A 280 1.46 5.83 18.12
C LYS A 280 0.84 5.08 16.93
N LYS A 281 -0.47 5.25 16.66
CA LYS A 281 -1.13 4.69 15.48
C LYS A 281 -0.99 5.58 14.24
N ILE A 282 -0.65 6.85 14.39
CA ILE A 282 -0.72 7.82 13.29
C ILE A 282 0.52 7.74 12.39
N ILE A 283 0.29 7.41 11.13
CA ILE A 283 1.26 7.51 10.04
C ILE A 283 0.78 8.63 9.13
N VAL A 284 1.63 9.60 8.79
CA VAL A 284 1.30 10.68 7.84
C VAL A 284 2.06 10.46 6.54
N CYS A 285 1.36 10.60 5.41
CA CYS A 285 1.93 10.28 4.11
C CYS A 285 1.91 11.45 3.13
N GLU A 286 2.90 11.46 2.24
CA GLU A 286 3.02 12.43 1.15
C GLU A 286 2.74 11.79 -0.23
N ASN A 287 2.22 12.58 -1.16
CA ASN A 287 1.92 12.18 -2.52
C ASN A 287 3.21 12.16 -3.36
N PHE A 288 3.77 10.97 -3.57
CA PHE A 288 4.96 10.79 -4.40
C PHE A 288 4.64 10.54 -5.88
N GLU A 289 3.39 10.23 -6.22
CA GLU A 289 2.91 10.28 -7.61
C GLU A 289 3.21 11.63 -8.26
N SER A 290 2.99 12.72 -7.51
CA SER A 290 3.24 14.09 -7.98
C SER A 290 4.58 14.67 -7.53
N TYR A 291 5.13 14.24 -6.38
CA TYR A 291 6.23 14.97 -5.72
C TYR A 291 7.45 14.12 -5.35
N ALA A 292 7.59 12.89 -5.86
CA ALA A 292 8.74 12.02 -5.59
C ALA A 292 10.09 12.70 -5.87
N GLY A 293 10.20 13.41 -7.00
CA GLY A 293 11.45 14.07 -7.41
C GLY A 293 11.95 15.17 -6.46
N LYS A 294 11.11 15.65 -5.53
CA LYS A 294 11.44 16.73 -4.58
C LYS A 294 11.33 16.31 -3.11
N GLY A 295 10.84 15.11 -2.84
CA GLY A 295 10.57 14.64 -1.47
C GLY A 295 9.31 15.26 -0.87
N GLY A 296 8.36 15.67 -1.72
CA GLY A 296 7.15 16.40 -1.33
C GLY A 296 7.15 17.88 -1.70
N VAL A 297 6.19 18.62 -1.13
CA VAL A 297 6.04 20.08 -1.28
C VAL A 297 6.95 20.84 -0.30
N ASN A 298 6.98 22.16 -0.40
CA ASN A 298 7.67 23.01 0.58
C ASN A 298 6.97 22.96 1.94
N PHE A 299 7.70 22.57 2.97
CA PHE A 299 7.22 22.49 4.35
C PHE A 299 8.03 23.40 5.26
N GLN A 300 7.36 24.29 5.97
CA GLN A 300 7.98 25.21 6.91
C GLN A 300 8.01 24.60 8.32
N LEU A 301 9.22 24.44 8.85
CA LEU A 301 9.45 24.10 10.25
C LEU A 301 9.14 25.29 11.17
N GLY A 302 8.93 25.03 12.47
CA GLY A 302 8.65 26.08 13.46
C GLY A 302 9.76 27.13 13.62
N ASN A 303 10.98 26.84 13.18
CA ASN A 303 12.11 27.79 13.16
C ASN A 303 12.21 28.60 11.85
N GLY A 304 11.22 28.50 10.96
CA GLY A 304 11.18 29.20 9.66
C GLY A 304 11.94 28.50 8.53
N THR A 305 12.64 27.39 8.79
CA THR A 305 13.36 26.63 7.76
C THR A 305 12.38 25.90 6.85
N THR A 306 12.58 26.00 5.53
CA THR A 306 11.81 25.25 4.54
C THR A 306 12.56 23.99 4.13
N ILE A 307 11.90 22.85 4.23
CA ILE A 307 12.40 21.53 3.81
C ILE A 307 11.32 20.79 3.01
N PRO A 308 11.65 19.68 2.30
CA PRO A 308 10.64 18.81 1.71
C PRO A 308 9.65 18.27 2.75
N SER A 309 8.37 18.21 2.41
CA SER A 309 7.30 17.84 3.34
C SER A 309 7.41 16.44 3.92
N LEU A 310 7.96 15.45 3.21
CA LEU A 310 8.21 14.14 3.84
C LEU A 310 9.20 14.25 5.01
N LEU A 311 10.22 15.11 4.90
CA LEU A 311 11.17 15.36 5.98
C LEU A 311 10.52 16.19 7.10
N GLY A 312 9.66 17.14 6.75
CA GLY A 312 8.83 17.89 7.70
C GLY A 312 7.95 16.97 8.54
N MET A 313 7.26 16.04 7.89
CA MET A 313 6.48 14.97 8.53
C MET A 313 7.35 14.09 9.43
N ALA A 314 8.58 13.77 9.01
CA ALA A 314 9.52 12.99 9.83
C ALA A 314 9.93 13.71 11.12
N TYR A 315 10.16 15.03 11.07
CA TYR A 315 10.44 15.85 12.27
C TYR A 315 9.22 16.12 13.15
N TRP A 316 8.02 16.12 12.56
CA TRP A 316 6.79 16.44 13.28
C TRP A 316 6.45 15.39 14.33
N ASN A 317 5.98 15.85 15.48
CA ASN A 317 5.33 15.04 16.51
C ASN A 317 4.04 15.75 16.93
N PRO A 318 2.91 15.03 17.07
CA PRO A 318 1.64 15.63 17.45
C PRO A 318 1.68 16.24 18.84
N VAL A 319 0.95 17.34 19.00
CA VAL A 319 0.72 18.03 20.26
C VAL A 319 -0.78 18.01 20.57
N TYR A 320 -1.14 17.56 21.77
CA TYR A 320 -2.53 17.55 22.24
C TYR A 320 -2.57 18.11 23.66
N ASN A 321 -3.42 19.11 23.91
CA ASN A 321 -3.55 19.75 25.21
C ASN A 321 -2.19 20.14 25.85
N GLY A 322 -1.30 20.70 25.03
CA GLY A 322 0.04 21.16 25.45
C GLY A 322 1.08 20.04 25.66
N LYS A 323 0.74 18.77 25.44
CA LYS A 323 1.67 17.64 25.53
C LYS A 323 2.04 17.13 24.15
N THR A 324 3.34 16.93 23.92
CA THR A 324 3.87 16.31 22.69
C THR A 324 3.87 14.78 22.82
N TYR A 325 3.46 14.09 21.77
CA TYR A 325 3.44 12.62 21.68
C TYR A 325 4.27 12.15 20.48
N ARG A 326 4.86 10.97 20.57
CA ARG A 326 5.55 10.35 19.44
C ARG A 326 4.53 9.78 18.45
N LYS A 327 4.63 10.18 17.18
CA LYS A 327 3.80 9.61 16.11
C LYS A 327 4.14 8.14 15.82
N GLY A 328 3.24 7.48 15.11
CA GLY A 328 3.41 6.12 14.59
C GLY A 328 4.43 6.03 13.47
N GLY A 329 4.46 6.97 12.53
CA GLY A 329 5.42 6.90 11.42
C GLY A 329 5.19 7.92 10.30
N VAL A 330 5.84 7.68 9.16
CA VAL A 330 5.61 8.40 7.89
C VAL A 330 5.54 7.43 6.71
N GLY A 331 4.97 7.86 5.58
CA GLY A 331 5.04 7.10 4.34
C GLY A 331 4.85 7.89 3.06
N THR A 332 4.88 7.18 1.93
CA THR A 332 4.80 7.77 0.59
C THR A 332 3.83 7.00 -0.30
N TYR A 333 2.98 7.73 -1.03
CA TYR A 333 2.05 7.18 -2.03
C TYR A 333 2.71 7.12 -3.41
N HIS A 334 2.66 5.97 -4.10
CA HIS A 334 3.54 5.65 -5.23
C HIS A 334 5.01 5.75 -4.83
N MET A 335 5.38 5.04 -3.76
CA MET A 335 6.73 5.12 -3.20
C MET A 335 7.82 4.72 -4.22
N GLU A 336 7.51 3.87 -5.19
CA GLU A 336 8.43 3.44 -6.23
C GLU A 336 8.90 4.60 -7.14
N TYR A 337 8.15 5.71 -7.21
CA TYR A 337 8.53 6.86 -8.04
C TYR A 337 9.77 7.60 -7.53
N GLU A 338 10.19 7.38 -6.28
CA GLU A 338 11.49 7.86 -5.78
C GLU A 338 12.60 6.79 -5.85
N TYR A 339 12.37 5.65 -6.49
CA TYR A 339 13.39 4.59 -6.61
C TYR A 339 14.70 5.14 -7.17
N SER A 340 14.64 6.09 -8.11
CA SER A 340 15.80 6.87 -8.54
C SER A 340 15.40 8.32 -8.76
N VAL A 341 16.05 9.24 -8.05
CA VAL A 341 15.79 10.68 -8.17
C VAL A 341 17.01 11.38 -8.74
N SER A 342 16.80 12.17 -9.81
CA SER A 342 17.87 12.95 -10.44
C SER A 342 18.58 13.85 -9.43
N GLY A 343 19.92 13.79 -9.42
CA GLY A 343 20.74 14.57 -8.49
C GLY A 343 20.79 14.04 -7.05
N GLN A 344 20.17 12.88 -6.76
CA GLN A 344 20.32 12.18 -5.48
C GLN A 344 21.12 10.89 -5.66
N ALA A 345 21.92 10.54 -4.66
CA ALA A 345 22.68 9.29 -4.65
C ALA A 345 21.83 8.16 -4.06
N GLY A 346 21.86 6.99 -4.73
CA GLY A 346 21.16 5.79 -4.30
C GLY A 346 19.65 5.85 -4.47
N ASN A 347 18.98 4.79 -4.00
CA ASN A 347 17.54 4.61 -4.21
C ASN A 347 16.72 5.02 -2.99
N TYR A 348 15.50 5.53 -3.21
CA TYR A 348 14.61 6.04 -2.14
C TYR A 348 15.27 7.10 -1.24
N PRO A 349 15.87 8.15 -1.82
CA PRO A 349 16.69 9.09 -1.06
C PRO A 349 15.89 9.88 -0.03
N PHE A 350 14.59 10.11 -0.22
CA PHE A 350 13.78 10.89 0.71
C PHE A 350 13.22 10.01 1.82
N LEU A 351 12.67 8.84 1.51
CA LEU A 351 12.22 7.90 2.55
C LEU A 351 13.36 7.45 3.46
N ARG A 352 14.56 7.18 2.92
CA ARG A 352 15.75 6.87 3.74
C ARG A 352 16.13 8.00 4.70
N LYS A 353 16.08 9.26 4.23
CA LYS A 353 16.34 10.43 5.09
C LYS A 353 15.25 10.58 6.15
N ALA A 354 13.98 10.37 5.80
CA ALA A 354 12.87 10.41 6.75
C ALA A 354 13.02 9.33 7.84
N ILE A 355 13.40 8.10 7.46
CA ILE A 355 13.72 7.03 8.41
C ILE A 355 14.82 7.46 9.38
N GLN A 356 15.92 8.01 8.87
CA GLN A 356 17.05 8.45 9.71
C GLN A 356 16.66 9.58 10.67
N ILE A 357 15.78 10.50 10.25
CA ILE A 357 15.26 11.58 11.11
C ILE A 357 14.44 10.99 12.26
N MET A 358 13.57 10.03 11.98
CA MET A 358 12.71 9.41 12.99
C MET A 358 13.47 8.45 13.92
N ASN A 359 14.49 7.78 13.37
CA ASN A 359 15.24 6.70 14.01
C ASN A 359 16.75 6.94 13.85
N PRO A 360 17.32 7.95 14.55
CA PRO A 360 18.72 8.25 14.43
C PRO A 360 19.58 7.07 14.92
N SER A 361 20.62 6.75 14.15
CA SER A 361 21.66 5.81 14.60
C SER A 361 22.26 6.31 15.91
N ILE A 362 22.18 5.49 16.96
CA ILE A 362 22.89 5.74 18.22
C ILE A 362 24.38 5.69 17.91
N GLN A 363 25.09 6.80 18.15
CA GLN A 363 26.55 6.88 17.99
C GLN A 363 27.27 6.14 19.11
#